data_AF-A0A135L8R4-F1
#
_entry.id   AF-A0A135L8R4-F1
#
_cell.length_a   1.000
_cell.length_b   1.000
_cell.length_c   1.000
_cell.angle_alpha   90.00
_cell.angle_beta   90.00
_cell.angle_gamma   90.00
#
_symmetry.space_group_name_H-M   'P 1'
#
loop_
_entity.id
_entity.type
_entity.pdbx_description
1 polymer ?
#
loop_
_entity_poly.entity_id
_entity_poly.type
_entity_poly.pdbx_seq_one_letter_code
_entity_poly.pdbx_strand_id
1 'polypeptide(L)'
;MAYAFPSPRKRRRLQDWEENEGDIDIEQYLHRTDPFRSIGFANPDPMALQVTTITTEEDPTYHLHHEIYNTLDRHDLITLLNYYSLSRFQIKVIDVDHFYIPTLFPIHSTAELAIAFQYRKDEIIRVLDETFGTKWQLLSPFNIGNDARSARPALFVGVPPSTNANWHWLQGQLTYQLASHISPVFADVEFLPGKLSLQ
;
A
#
# COMPACT_ATOMS: atom_id res chain seq x y z
N MET A 1 28.70 -20.55 -11.39
CA MET A 1 27.61 -19.78 -10.74
C MET A 1 26.44 -19.76 -11.71
N ALA A 2 25.36 -20.49 -11.40
CA ALA A 2 24.16 -20.52 -12.24
C ALA A 2 23.24 -19.36 -11.81
N TYR A 3 22.93 -18.46 -12.75
CA TYR A 3 21.91 -17.43 -12.53
C TYR A 3 20.54 -18.12 -12.44
N ALA A 4 19.90 -18.03 -11.27
CA ALA A 4 18.53 -18.48 -11.11
C ALA A 4 17.62 -17.54 -11.91
N PHE A 5 17.03 -18.04 -12.98
CA PHE A 5 16.03 -17.27 -13.73
C PHE A 5 14.84 -16.98 -12.81
N PRO A 6 14.31 -15.75 -12.80
CA PRO A 6 13.12 -15.44 -12.03
C PRO A 6 11.96 -16.35 -12.49
N SER A 7 11.16 -16.82 -11.53
CA SER A 7 10.05 -17.71 -11.85
C SER A 7 9.11 -17.05 -12.87
N PRO A 8 8.43 -17.82 -13.75
CA PRO A 8 7.53 -17.28 -14.77
C PRO A 8 6.46 -16.32 -14.21
N ARG A 9 6.07 -16.49 -12.94
CA ARG A 9 5.15 -15.58 -12.21
C ARG A 9 5.76 -14.21 -11.91
N LYS A 10 7.05 -14.13 -11.58
CA LYS A 10 7.78 -12.84 -11.43
C LYS A 10 7.94 -12.13 -12.78
N ARG A 11 8.08 -12.89 -13.88
CA ARG A 11 8.24 -12.35 -15.23
C ARG A 11 6.97 -11.66 -15.75
N ARG A 12 5.79 -12.25 -15.53
CA ARG A 12 4.50 -11.61 -15.87
C ARG A 12 4.22 -10.35 -15.04
N ARG A 13 4.62 -10.35 -13.76
CA ARG A 13 4.55 -9.16 -12.88
C ARG A 13 5.63 -8.10 -13.16
N LEU A 14 6.50 -8.27 -14.13
CA LEU A 14 7.41 -7.20 -14.54
C LEU A 14 6.84 -6.45 -15.75
N GLN A 15 6.12 -7.15 -16.63
CA GLN A 15 5.77 -6.67 -17.96
C GLN A 15 4.52 -5.77 -18.00
N ASP A 16 3.54 -5.99 -17.10
CA ASP A 16 2.36 -5.11 -16.97
C ASP A 16 2.65 -3.81 -16.18
N TRP A 17 3.89 -3.58 -15.73
CA TRP A 17 4.25 -2.56 -14.73
C TRP A 17 5.14 -1.45 -15.30
N GLU A 18 5.79 -1.69 -16.44
CA GLU A 18 6.49 -0.66 -17.22
C GLU A 18 5.52 0.37 -17.83
N GLU A 19 4.23 0.05 -17.99
CA GLU A 19 3.22 0.98 -18.55
C GLU A 19 2.65 1.98 -17.52
N ASN A 20 2.97 1.88 -16.23
CA ASN A 20 2.50 2.80 -15.18
C ASN A 20 3.61 3.76 -14.72
N GLU A 21 4.24 4.43 -15.67
CA GLU A 21 5.24 5.47 -15.42
C GLU A 21 4.54 6.77 -15.00
N GLY A 22 4.27 6.92 -13.70
CA GLY A 22 3.56 8.09 -13.20
C GLY A 22 3.52 8.19 -11.67
N ASP A 23 3.49 9.43 -11.21
CA ASP A 23 3.31 9.84 -9.82
C ASP A 23 1.87 9.48 -9.36
N ILE A 24 1.74 8.56 -8.41
CA ILE A 24 0.45 8.10 -7.88
C ILE A 24 0.40 8.31 -6.36
N ASP A 25 -0.80 8.41 -5.79
CA ASP A 25 -0.94 8.49 -4.33
C ASP A 25 -0.64 7.13 -3.65
N ILE A 26 -0.28 7.16 -2.37
CA ILE A 26 0.11 5.96 -1.61
C ILE A 26 -1.06 4.97 -1.49
N GLU A 27 -2.30 5.44 -1.40
CA GLU A 27 -3.48 4.61 -1.30
C GLU A 27 -3.73 3.81 -2.60
N GLN A 28 -3.58 4.45 -3.77
CA GLN A 28 -3.64 3.81 -5.08
C GLN A 28 -2.48 2.84 -5.28
N TYR A 29 -1.27 3.18 -4.82
CA TYR A 29 -0.14 2.26 -4.87
C TYR A 29 -0.42 0.98 -4.09
N LEU A 30 -0.84 1.10 -2.82
CA LEU A 30 -1.19 -0.04 -1.98
C LEU A 30 -2.33 -0.89 -2.57
N HIS A 31 -3.32 -0.24 -3.18
CA HIS A 31 -4.40 -0.94 -3.89
C HIS A 31 -3.89 -1.79 -5.06
N ARG A 32 -2.87 -1.32 -5.78
CA ARG A 32 -2.32 -1.99 -6.98
C ARG A 32 -1.34 -3.10 -6.62
N THR A 33 -0.51 -2.90 -5.61
CA THR A 33 0.56 -3.85 -5.26
C THR A 33 0.07 -5.05 -4.47
N ASP A 34 -1.13 -4.96 -3.86
CA ASP A 34 -1.67 -6.05 -3.05
C ASP A 34 -3.07 -6.54 -3.46
N PRO A 35 -3.19 -7.27 -4.59
CA PRO A 35 -4.43 -7.92 -4.98
C PRO A 35 -4.79 -9.18 -4.14
N PHE A 36 -3.96 -9.58 -3.14
CA PHE A 36 -4.14 -10.84 -2.40
C PHE A 36 -4.12 -10.72 -0.86
N ARG A 37 -3.92 -9.53 -0.26
CA ARG A 37 -4.40 -9.20 1.08
C ARG A 37 -5.92 -9.09 1.02
N SER A 38 -6.59 -10.25 0.98
CA SER A 38 -8.02 -10.47 1.11
C SER A 38 -8.91 -9.23 0.94
N ILE A 39 -9.01 -8.71 -0.28
CA ILE A 39 -10.20 -7.96 -0.68
C ILE A 39 -11.09 -9.04 -1.30
N GLY A 40 -12.20 -9.37 -0.65
CA GLY A 40 -13.10 -10.46 -1.03
C GLY A 40 -13.83 -10.28 -2.36
N PHE A 41 -13.39 -9.39 -3.26
CA PHE A 41 -14.00 -9.22 -4.57
C PHE A 41 -12.97 -9.00 -5.67
N ALA A 42 -13.19 -9.69 -6.79
CA ALA A 42 -12.46 -9.48 -8.02
C ALA A 42 -12.76 -8.08 -8.59
N ASN A 43 -11.69 -7.41 -9.03
CA ASN A 43 -11.64 -6.25 -9.91
C ASN A 43 -12.96 -5.93 -10.65
N PRO A 44 -13.73 -4.89 -10.28
CA PRO A 44 -14.79 -4.41 -11.14
C PRO A 44 -14.21 -3.49 -12.22
N ASP A 45 -14.75 -3.67 -13.41
CA ASP A 45 -14.53 -2.93 -14.65
C ASP A 45 -14.33 -1.40 -14.44
N PRO A 46 -13.35 -0.74 -15.09
CA PRO A 46 -13.20 0.72 -15.08
C PRO A 46 -14.42 1.51 -15.64
N MET A 47 -15.50 0.83 -16.06
CA MET A 47 -16.76 1.43 -16.51
C MET A 47 -18.04 1.02 -15.73
N ALA A 48 -17.99 0.76 -14.42
CA ALA A 48 -19.19 0.63 -13.59
C ALA A 48 -19.09 1.49 -12.31
N LEU A 49 -20.04 2.33 -11.89
CA LEU A 49 -21.49 2.35 -12.11
C LEU A 49 -22.01 3.79 -12.34
N GLN A 50 -23.08 3.88 -13.12
CA GLN A 50 -24.10 4.91 -12.95
C GLN A 50 -24.96 4.52 -11.74
N VAL A 51 -25.23 5.45 -10.82
CA VAL A 51 -26.32 5.27 -9.85
C VAL A 51 -27.64 5.48 -10.60
N THR A 52 -27.98 4.51 -11.41
CA THR A 52 -29.36 4.24 -11.83
C THR A 52 -29.83 3.15 -10.90
N THR A 53 -31.07 3.19 -10.43
CA THR A 53 -31.67 2.09 -9.65
C THR A 53 -31.66 0.82 -10.50
N ILE A 54 -30.59 0.03 -10.41
CA ILE A 54 -30.47 -1.26 -11.09
C ILE A 54 -31.27 -2.26 -10.25
N THR A 55 -32.06 -3.07 -10.94
CA THR A 55 -32.86 -4.15 -10.33
C THR A 55 -31.98 -5.13 -9.57
N THR A 56 -32.56 -5.69 -8.52
CA THR A 56 -32.01 -6.40 -7.34
C THR A 56 -31.03 -7.57 -7.54
N GLU A 57 -30.59 -7.91 -8.75
CA GLU A 57 -29.94 -9.22 -9.00
C GLU A 57 -28.41 -9.22 -9.14
N GLU A 58 -27.72 -8.07 -9.24
CA GLU A 58 -26.28 -8.04 -9.57
C GLU A 58 -25.36 -7.32 -8.55
N ASP A 59 -25.90 -6.71 -7.49
CA ASP A 59 -25.10 -5.98 -6.50
C ASP A 59 -24.96 -6.78 -5.19
N PRO A 60 -23.80 -7.41 -4.92
CA PRO A 60 -23.58 -8.18 -3.69
C PRO A 60 -23.61 -7.30 -2.43
N THR A 61 -23.46 -5.98 -2.57
CA THR A 61 -23.52 -5.01 -1.47
C THR A 61 -24.89 -4.39 -1.26
N TYR A 62 -25.90 -4.76 -2.05
CA TYR A 62 -27.26 -4.21 -1.96
C TYR A 62 -27.84 -4.26 -0.53
N HIS A 63 -27.58 -5.36 0.18
CA HIS A 63 -28.03 -5.53 1.57
C HIS A 63 -27.41 -4.51 2.54
N LEU A 64 -26.26 -3.93 2.20
CA LEU A 64 -25.57 -2.90 2.97
C LEU A 64 -25.96 -1.48 2.55
N HIS A 65 -26.65 -1.28 1.43
CA HIS A 65 -26.94 0.06 0.90
C HIS A 65 -27.64 0.95 1.92
N HIS A 66 -28.64 0.42 2.61
CA HIS A 66 -29.34 1.19 3.64
C HIS A 66 -28.40 1.64 4.77
N GLU A 67 -27.49 0.77 5.23
CA GLU A 67 -26.52 1.10 6.28
C GLU A 67 -25.45 2.08 5.81
N ILE A 68 -24.97 1.91 4.58
CA ILE A 68 -24.05 2.84 3.93
C ILE A 68 -24.69 4.22 3.84
N TYR A 69 -25.92 4.32 3.31
CA TYR A 69 -26.65 5.58 3.20
C TYR A 69 -26.88 6.22 4.57
N ASN A 70 -27.31 5.45 5.57
CA ASN A 70 -27.50 5.97 6.93
C ASN A 70 -26.19 6.49 7.53
N THR A 71 -25.07 5.82 7.26
CA THR A 71 -23.75 6.26 7.74
C THR A 71 -23.34 7.56 7.04
N LEU A 72 -23.50 7.64 5.72
CA LEU A 72 -23.21 8.86 4.97
C LEU A 72 -24.09 10.03 5.41
N ASP A 73 -25.38 9.79 5.64
CA ASP A 73 -26.34 10.79 6.11
C ASP A 73 -26.01 11.26 7.52
N ARG A 74 -25.74 10.32 8.44
CA ARG A 74 -25.34 10.60 9.81
C ARG A 74 -24.08 11.46 9.92
N HIS A 75 -23.20 11.40 8.92
CA HIS A 75 -21.96 12.18 8.85
C HIS A 75 -22.08 13.41 7.93
N ASP A 76 -23.29 13.81 7.53
CA ASP A 76 -23.58 14.94 6.64
C ASP A 76 -22.88 14.86 5.26
N LEU A 77 -22.37 13.68 4.89
CA LEU A 77 -21.65 13.47 3.65
C LEU A 77 -22.60 13.55 2.45
N ILE A 78 -23.86 13.12 2.59
CA ILE A 78 -24.88 13.28 1.54
C ILE A 78 -25.10 14.76 1.21
N THR A 79 -25.24 15.59 2.23
CA THR A 79 -25.41 17.04 2.08
C THR A 79 -24.19 17.66 1.39
N LEU A 80 -22.99 17.26 1.79
CA LEU A 80 -21.74 17.75 1.21
C LEU A 80 -21.60 17.33 -0.27
N LEU A 81 -21.88 16.07 -0.59
CA LEU A 81 -21.83 15.55 -1.96
C LEU A 81 -22.83 16.27 -2.87
N ASN A 82 -24.05 16.51 -2.37
CA ASN A 82 -25.08 17.26 -3.08
C ASN A 82 -24.66 18.73 -3.29
N TYR A 83 -24.07 19.37 -2.27
CA TYR A 83 -23.59 20.75 -2.36
C TYR A 83 -22.55 20.92 -3.49
N TYR A 84 -21.63 19.96 -3.63
CA TYR A 84 -20.65 19.97 -4.71
C TYR A 84 -21.14 19.36 -6.03
N SER A 85 -22.44 19.01 -6.13
CA SER A 85 -23.02 18.35 -7.31
C SER A 85 -22.29 17.06 -7.72
N LEU A 86 -21.69 16.37 -6.75
CA LEU A 86 -20.99 15.10 -6.94
C LEU A 86 -22.02 13.98 -6.97
N SER A 87 -22.62 13.78 -8.15
CA SER A 87 -23.58 12.70 -8.40
C SER A 87 -22.92 11.32 -8.59
N ARG A 88 -21.58 11.28 -8.70
CA ARG A 88 -20.80 10.06 -8.93
C ARG A 88 -19.59 10.05 -8.02
N PHE A 89 -19.59 9.14 -7.07
CA PHE A 89 -18.47 8.91 -6.16
C PHE A 89 -18.38 7.40 -5.88
N GLN A 90 -17.16 6.90 -5.76
CA GLN A 90 -16.90 5.49 -5.50
C GLN A 90 -16.84 5.29 -3.98
N ILE A 91 -17.73 4.47 -3.44
CA ILE A 91 -17.67 4.05 -2.05
C ILE A 91 -17.00 2.68 -2.02
N LYS A 92 -15.90 2.56 -1.27
CA LYS A 92 -15.30 1.28 -0.96
C LYS A 92 -15.63 0.93 0.48
N VAL A 93 -16.49 -0.06 0.68
CA VAL A 93 -16.74 -0.62 2.01
C VAL A 93 -15.57 -1.54 2.35
N ILE A 94 -14.88 -1.21 3.43
CA ILE A 94 -13.78 -2.01 3.94
C ILE A 94 -14.26 -2.66 5.22
N ASP A 95 -14.26 -3.99 5.23
CA ASP A 95 -14.48 -4.75 6.45
C ASP A 95 -13.25 -4.59 7.34
N VAL A 96 -13.41 -3.86 8.44
CA VAL A 96 -12.31 -3.55 9.37
C VAL A 96 -11.76 -4.82 10.02
N ASP A 97 -12.61 -5.83 10.24
CA ASP A 97 -12.22 -7.09 10.85
C ASP A 97 -11.42 -7.98 9.88
N HIS A 98 -11.62 -7.77 8.57
CA HIS A 98 -10.92 -8.51 7.51
C HIS A 98 -9.87 -7.67 6.78
N PHE A 99 -9.64 -6.42 7.19
CA PHE A 99 -8.58 -5.60 6.63
C PHE A 99 -7.24 -6.07 7.19
N TYR A 100 -6.32 -6.37 6.30
CA TYR A 100 -4.97 -6.72 6.72
C TYR A 100 -4.31 -5.44 7.29
N ILE A 101 -4.10 -5.43 8.59
CA ILE A 101 -3.27 -4.45 9.29
C ILE A 101 -1.93 -5.14 9.61
N PRO A 102 -0.84 -4.82 8.88
CA PRO A 102 0.47 -5.40 9.19
C PRO A 102 0.83 -5.07 10.64
N THR A 103 1.18 -6.09 11.41
CA THR A 103 1.82 -5.87 12.71
C THR A 103 3.31 -5.71 12.51
N LEU A 104 3.88 -4.67 13.12
CA LEU A 104 5.32 -4.42 13.12
C LEU A 104 5.94 -5.12 14.34
N PHE A 105 6.80 -6.09 14.09
CA PHE A 105 7.57 -6.78 15.12
C PHE A 105 9.01 -6.27 15.11
N PRO A 106 9.65 -6.08 16.29
CA PRO A 106 11.05 -5.71 16.36
C PRO A 106 11.93 -6.67 15.56
N ILE A 107 12.94 -6.13 14.89
CA ILE A 107 13.98 -6.91 14.23
C ILE A 107 15.24 -6.92 15.11
N HIS A 108 15.92 -8.07 15.18
CA HIS A 108 17.16 -8.18 15.94
C HIS A 108 18.27 -7.36 15.26
N SER A 109 19.12 -6.70 16.04
CA SER A 109 20.20 -5.85 15.51
C SER A 109 21.24 -6.60 14.68
N THR A 110 21.37 -7.91 14.89
CA THR A 110 22.26 -8.79 14.09
C THR A 110 21.59 -9.35 12.84
N ALA A 111 20.32 -9.02 12.56
CA ALA A 111 19.67 -9.43 11.33
C ALA A 111 20.32 -8.72 10.13
N GLU A 112 20.44 -9.41 9.01
CA GLU A 112 21.10 -8.89 7.81
C GLU A 112 20.54 -7.53 7.36
N LEU A 113 19.21 -7.39 7.35
CA LEU A 113 18.54 -6.14 6.99
C LEU A 113 18.87 -5.00 7.96
N ALA A 114 18.92 -5.28 9.27
CA ALA A 114 19.23 -4.26 10.28
C ALA A 114 20.68 -3.76 10.13
N ILE A 115 21.61 -4.68 9.85
CA ILE A 115 23.02 -4.36 9.58
C ILE A 115 23.13 -3.50 8.31
N ALA A 116 22.52 -3.92 7.20
CA ALA A 116 22.56 -3.18 5.94
C ALA A 116 21.91 -1.81 6.03
N PHE A 117 20.77 -1.71 6.72
CA PHE A 117 20.13 -0.45 7.03
C PHE A 117 21.08 0.48 7.78
N GLN A 118 21.77 -0.02 8.81
CA GLN A 118 22.70 0.79 9.59
C GLN A 118 23.86 1.35 8.75
N TYR A 119 24.38 0.57 7.79
CA TYR A 119 25.45 1.03 6.89
C TYR A 119 24.99 2.00 5.80
N ARG A 120 23.72 1.94 5.40
CA ARG A 120 23.15 2.73 4.30
C ARG A 120 22.14 3.78 4.73
N LYS A 121 22.04 4.01 6.03
CA LYS A 121 20.99 4.84 6.62
C LYS A 121 21.01 6.25 6.05
N ASP A 122 22.19 6.86 5.93
CA ASP A 122 22.32 8.24 5.48
C ASP A 122 21.99 8.38 4.00
N GLU A 123 22.38 7.42 3.15
CA GLU A 123 22.01 7.43 1.73
C GLU A 123 20.52 7.19 1.52
N ILE A 124 19.90 6.30 2.32
CA ILE A 124 18.46 6.06 2.28
C ILE A 124 17.70 7.32 2.71
N ILE A 125 18.11 7.98 3.80
CA ILE A 125 17.52 9.23 4.26
C ILE A 125 17.66 10.30 3.17
N ARG A 126 18.83 10.43 2.54
CA ARG A 126 19.02 11.38 1.43
C ARG A 126 18.04 11.14 0.29
N VAL A 127 17.84 9.88 -0.13
CA VAL A 127 16.86 9.54 -1.18
C VAL A 127 15.44 9.92 -0.77
N LEU A 128 15.06 9.66 0.49
CA LEU A 128 13.74 10.02 1.01
C LEU A 128 13.56 11.55 1.11
N ASP A 129 14.56 12.29 1.57
CA ASP A 129 14.52 13.74 1.65
C ASP A 129 14.46 14.39 0.25
N GLU A 130 15.19 13.85 -0.73
CA GLU A 130 15.12 14.29 -2.13
C GLU A 130 13.74 14.03 -2.75
N THR A 131 13.08 12.93 -2.35
CA THR A 131 11.78 12.51 -2.92
C THR A 131 10.60 13.18 -2.22
N PHE A 132 10.59 13.22 -0.89
CA PHE A 132 9.46 13.65 -0.07
C PHE A 132 9.69 14.97 0.66
N GLY A 133 10.94 15.44 0.76
CA GLY A 133 11.30 16.53 1.67
C GLY A 133 10.88 16.18 3.09
N THR A 134 10.05 17.02 3.69
CA THR A 134 9.54 16.82 5.05
C THR A 134 8.31 15.90 5.13
N LYS A 135 7.90 15.27 4.01
CA LYS A 135 6.68 14.43 3.92
C LYS A 135 6.95 12.95 4.18
N TRP A 136 7.78 12.64 5.18
CA TRP A 136 7.94 11.27 5.71
C TRP A 136 8.17 11.35 7.22
N GLN A 137 7.84 10.29 7.95
CA GLN A 137 7.78 10.34 9.42
C GLN A 137 8.59 9.24 10.10
N LEU A 138 8.72 8.07 9.47
CA LEU A 138 9.46 6.95 10.04
C LEU A 138 10.22 6.21 8.95
N LEU A 139 11.42 5.81 9.32
CA LEU A 139 12.26 4.91 8.56
C LEU A 139 12.89 3.93 9.54
N SER A 140 12.53 2.65 9.46
CA SER A 140 13.09 1.62 10.34
C SER A 140 12.91 0.22 9.76
N PRO A 141 13.86 -0.70 9.96
CA PRO A 141 13.64 -2.10 9.63
C PRO A 141 12.73 -2.76 10.68
N PHE A 142 11.77 -3.57 10.24
CA PHE A 142 10.91 -4.38 11.09
C PHE A 142 10.73 -5.78 10.49
N ASN A 143 10.25 -6.71 11.32
CA ASN A 143 9.58 -7.90 10.81
C ASN A 143 8.10 -7.56 10.63
N ILE A 144 7.57 -7.64 9.41
CA ILE A 144 6.20 -7.26 9.07
C ILE A 144 5.39 -8.52 8.76
N GLY A 145 4.25 -8.70 9.44
CA GLY A 145 3.37 -9.84 9.22
C GLY A 145 2.09 -9.82 10.05
N ASN A 146 1.28 -10.87 9.90
CA ASN A 146 0.08 -11.09 10.73
C ASN A 146 0.44 -11.53 12.15
N ASP A 147 1.52 -12.29 12.28
CA ASP A 147 2.01 -12.82 13.55
C ASP A 147 3.54 -12.91 13.51
N ALA A 148 4.16 -12.98 14.69
CA ALA A 148 5.61 -12.93 14.81
C ALA A 148 6.33 -14.11 14.10
N ARG A 149 5.66 -15.24 13.87
CA ARG A 149 6.26 -16.42 13.22
C ARG A 149 6.22 -16.33 11.71
N SER A 150 5.21 -15.65 11.15
CA SER A 150 5.07 -15.42 9.71
C SER A 150 5.67 -14.09 9.23
N ALA A 151 6.03 -13.21 10.17
CA ALA A 151 6.58 -11.90 9.87
C ALA A 151 7.93 -11.99 9.12
N ARG A 152 8.10 -11.11 8.14
CA ARG A 152 9.28 -11.07 7.28
C ARG A 152 10.04 -9.75 7.45
N PRO A 153 11.39 -9.76 7.41
CA PRO A 153 12.17 -8.54 7.44
C PRO A 153 11.80 -7.62 6.27
N ALA A 154 11.48 -6.37 6.56
CA ALA A 154 11.23 -5.34 5.56
C ALA A 154 11.66 -3.97 6.08
N LEU A 155 12.12 -3.10 5.18
CA LEU A 155 12.37 -1.70 5.48
C LEU A 155 11.04 -0.95 5.43
N PHE A 156 10.64 -0.41 6.58
CA PHE A 156 9.41 0.33 6.70
C PHE A 156 9.63 1.82 6.48
N VAL A 157 8.79 2.43 5.65
CA VAL A 157 8.73 3.87 5.42
C VAL A 157 7.32 4.39 5.72
N GLY A 158 7.19 5.17 6.79
CA GLY A 158 5.94 5.82 7.16
C GLY A 158 5.79 7.17 6.46
N VAL A 159 4.72 7.33 5.68
CA VAL A 159 4.41 8.56 4.93
C VAL A 159 3.04 9.12 5.33
N PRO A 160 2.81 10.44 5.24
CA PRO A 160 1.47 10.99 5.41
C PRO A 160 0.47 10.40 4.39
N PRO A 161 -0.81 10.27 4.75
CA PRO A 161 -1.87 9.95 3.78
C PRO A 161 -1.86 10.92 2.59
N SER A 162 -2.27 10.43 1.42
CA SER A 162 -2.30 11.20 0.17
C SER A 162 -0.94 11.75 -0.28
N THR A 163 0.17 11.21 0.25
CA THR A 163 1.48 11.46 -0.34
C THR A 163 1.47 10.91 -1.76
N ASN A 164 2.04 11.66 -2.70
CA ASN A 164 2.15 11.25 -4.10
C ASN A 164 3.64 11.13 -4.47
N ALA A 165 3.99 10.02 -5.10
CA ALA A 165 5.32 9.78 -5.65
C ALA A 165 5.31 8.62 -6.64
N ASN A 166 6.40 8.47 -7.38
CA ASN A 166 6.73 7.24 -8.07
C ASN A 166 7.23 6.17 -7.09
N TRP A 167 6.29 5.51 -6.40
CA TRP A 167 6.58 4.49 -5.38
C TRP A 167 7.41 3.33 -5.89
N HIS A 168 7.21 2.93 -7.15
CA HIS A 168 7.96 1.81 -7.72
C HIS A 168 9.42 2.18 -7.93
N TRP A 169 9.69 3.34 -8.54
CA TRP A 169 11.04 3.87 -8.66
C TRP A 169 11.70 3.99 -7.29
N LEU A 170 11.00 4.56 -6.31
CA LEU A 170 11.52 4.74 -4.97
C LEU A 170 11.82 3.40 -4.30
N GLN A 171 10.90 2.43 -4.37
CA GLN A 171 11.11 1.07 -3.88
C GLN A 171 12.38 0.46 -4.49
N GLY A 172 12.53 0.57 -5.81
CA GLY A 172 13.71 0.10 -6.53
C GLY A 172 15.01 0.77 -6.08
N GLN A 173 14.99 2.10 -5.88
CA GLN A 173 16.14 2.84 -5.35
C GLN A 173 16.52 2.38 -3.95
N LEU A 174 15.55 2.25 -3.05
CA LEU A 174 15.78 1.81 -1.67
C LEU A 174 16.27 0.37 -1.61
N THR A 175 15.65 -0.53 -2.36
CA THR A 175 16.11 -1.92 -2.51
C THR A 175 17.52 -1.98 -3.08
N TYR A 176 17.87 -1.15 -4.06
CA TYR A 176 19.22 -1.08 -4.62
C TYR A 176 20.26 -0.67 -3.57
N GLN A 177 19.96 0.33 -2.73
CA GLN A 177 20.87 0.71 -1.64
C GLN A 177 21.14 -0.47 -0.69
N LEU A 178 20.09 -1.20 -0.31
CA LEU A 178 20.18 -2.35 0.58
C LEU A 178 20.89 -3.55 -0.07
N ALA A 179 20.65 -3.82 -1.35
CA ALA A 179 21.19 -4.97 -2.09
C ALA A 179 22.72 -5.00 -2.16
N SER A 180 23.39 -3.88 -1.88
CA SER A 180 24.85 -3.84 -1.75
C SER A 180 25.38 -4.65 -0.55
N HIS A 181 24.53 -4.95 0.43
CA HIS A 181 24.92 -5.63 1.68
C HIS A 181 24.06 -6.88 2.00
N ILE A 182 22.88 -7.01 1.40
CA ILE A 182 22.01 -8.18 1.58
C ILE A 182 21.57 -8.78 0.26
N SER A 183 21.26 -10.07 0.28
CA SER A 183 20.66 -10.70 -0.89
C SER A 183 19.36 -9.98 -1.27
N PRO A 184 19.13 -9.66 -2.56
CA PRO A 184 17.92 -8.97 -3.04
C PRO A 184 16.61 -9.67 -2.67
N VAL A 185 16.68 -10.95 -2.28
CA VAL A 185 15.52 -11.75 -1.85
C VAL A 185 15.00 -11.33 -0.46
N PHE A 186 15.79 -10.59 0.33
CA PHE A 186 15.45 -10.18 1.70
C PHE A 186 15.27 -8.66 1.87
N ALA A 187 15.30 -7.91 0.77
CA ALA A 187 15.23 -6.45 0.75
C ALA A 187 13.83 -5.97 0.37
N ASP A 188 12.81 -6.44 1.10
CA ASP A 188 11.46 -5.92 0.94
C ASP A 188 11.39 -4.52 1.56
N VAL A 189 10.72 -3.59 0.86
CA VAL A 189 10.50 -2.21 1.29
C VAL A 189 9.00 -1.97 1.26
N GLU A 190 8.47 -1.53 2.38
CA GLU A 190 7.03 -1.35 2.62
C GLU A 190 6.74 0.10 2.98
N PHE A 191 5.81 0.72 2.25
CA PHE A 191 5.33 2.08 2.51
C PHE A 191 3.96 2.01 3.16
N LEU A 192 3.76 2.64 4.31
CA LEU A 192 2.43 2.74 4.90
C LEU A 192 2.00 4.19 5.12
N PRO A 193 0.76 4.55 4.76
CA PRO A 193 0.18 5.81 5.13
C PRO A 193 -0.11 5.82 6.63
N GLY A 194 0.16 6.93 7.29
CA GLY A 194 -0.25 7.10 8.68
C GLY A 194 0.41 8.28 9.36
N LYS A 195 -0.13 8.58 10.55
CA LYS A 195 0.58 9.37 11.55
C LYS A 195 0.97 8.43 12.67
N LEU A 196 2.26 8.34 12.94
CA LEU A 196 2.70 7.69 14.16
C LEU A 196 2.41 8.64 15.31
N SER A 197 1.41 8.29 16.12
CA SER A 197 1.27 8.86 17.44
C SER A 197 2.11 7.99 18.38
N LEU A 198 3.25 8.52 18.83
CA LEU A 198 3.93 7.95 19.99
C LEU A 198 3.03 8.28 21.19
N GLN A 199 2.34 7.26 21.70
CA GLN A 199 1.62 7.34 22.97
C GLN A 199 2.59 7.31 24.14
#